data_AF-A0A1G5US24-F1
#
_entry.id   AF-A0A1G5US24-F1
#
_cell.length_a   1.000
_cell.length_b   1.000
_cell.length_c   1.000
_cell.angle_alpha   90.00
_cell.angle_beta   90.00
_cell.angle_gamma   90.00
#
_symmetry.space_group_name_H-M   'P 1'
#
loop_
_entity.id
_entity.type
_entity.pdbx_description
1 polymer ?
#
loop_
_entity_poly.entity_id
_entity_poly.type
_entity_poly.pdbx_seq_one_letter_code
_entity_poly.pdbx_strand_id
1 'polypeptide(L)'
;MALVCTPEPDPETRQVGQDAAGHWLVQDSGRRAARLAPPPVCEDARWPAVLAALAELRHANRHSIRILDMDCGAGSVLLHAVRHARALGFTAIEARGVDGVPALIGRARAAAAALIDPAIGISFETADLMTALVAEHDFPADILLWHGHAAGIEQPVVVRAVAAAAHRIITDAPARCGAR
;
A
#
# COMPACT_ATOMS: atom_id res chain seq x y z
N MET A 1 -0.86 46.66 53.36
CA MET A 1 -2.01 46.01 52.68
C MET A 1 -1.49 44.77 51.99
N ALA A 2 -1.78 43.59 52.54
CA ALA A 2 -1.37 42.30 51.99
C ALA A 2 -2.39 41.86 50.93
N LEU A 3 -1.93 41.54 49.72
CA LEU A 3 -2.74 40.84 48.73
C LEU A 3 -2.43 39.34 48.85
N VAL A 4 -3.49 38.58 49.12
CA VAL A 4 -3.51 37.15 49.38
C VAL A 4 -3.39 36.38 48.06
N CYS A 5 -2.50 35.38 48.03
CA CYS A 5 -2.46 34.31 47.01
C CYS A 5 -3.78 33.54 46.99
N THR A 6 -4.37 33.36 45.80
CA THR A 6 -5.33 32.28 45.53
C THR A 6 -4.78 31.39 44.42
N PRO A 7 -4.75 30.05 44.58
CA PRO A 7 -4.18 29.13 43.61
C PRO A 7 -5.04 28.97 42.35
N GLU A 8 -4.38 28.76 41.20
CA GLU A 8 -5.01 28.29 39.96
C GLU A 8 -5.63 26.89 40.16
N PRO A 9 -6.82 26.61 39.57
CA PRO A 9 -7.42 25.28 39.67
C PRO A 9 -6.79 24.28 38.69
N ASP A 10 -6.49 23.08 39.21
CA ASP A 10 -6.00 21.87 38.53
C ASP A 10 -6.96 21.40 37.40
N PRO A 11 -6.47 20.93 36.23
CA PRO A 11 -7.32 20.46 35.15
C PRO A 11 -7.62 18.96 35.26
N GLU A 12 -8.22 18.50 36.36
CA GLU A 12 -8.76 17.13 36.46
C GLU A 12 -10.08 17.10 37.26
N THR A 13 -11.08 17.85 36.81
CA THR A 13 -12.44 17.69 37.33
C THR A 13 -13.14 16.55 36.60
N ARG A 14 -12.97 15.31 37.07
CA ARG A 14 -13.89 14.20 36.77
C ARG A 14 -15.26 14.54 37.38
N GLN A 15 -16.21 14.97 36.56
CA GLN A 15 -17.61 15.04 36.97
C GLN A 15 -18.20 13.63 36.98
N VAL A 16 -18.49 13.17 38.18
CA VAL A 16 -19.04 11.86 38.49
C VAL A 16 -20.48 12.07 38.94
N GLY A 17 -21.44 11.81 38.04
CA GLY A 17 -22.87 11.96 38.31
C GLY A 17 -23.56 10.60 38.41
N GLN A 18 -24.24 10.34 39.53
CA GLN A 18 -25.14 9.20 39.72
C GLN A 18 -26.55 9.55 39.23
N ASP A 19 -27.28 8.59 38.68
CA ASP A 19 -28.71 8.75 38.45
C ASP A 19 -29.52 8.54 39.74
N ALA A 20 -30.82 8.82 39.69
CA ALA A 20 -31.74 8.69 40.82
C ALA A 20 -31.92 7.24 41.33
N ALA A 21 -31.29 6.25 40.68
CA ALA A 21 -31.31 4.83 41.05
C ALA A 21 -29.93 4.33 41.56
N GLY A 22 -28.94 5.22 41.71
CA GLY A 22 -27.62 4.87 42.26
C GLY A 22 -26.71 4.09 41.31
N HIS A 23 -26.99 4.08 39.99
CA HIS A 23 -26.12 3.43 39.02
C HIS A 23 -24.99 4.38 38.54
N TRP A 24 -23.76 3.85 38.49
CA TRP A 24 -22.63 4.52 37.86
C TRP A 24 -22.70 4.37 36.34
N LEU A 25 -23.20 5.38 35.65
CA LEU A 25 -23.16 5.47 34.18
C LEU A 25 -21.82 6.09 33.73
N VAL A 26 -20.94 5.26 33.17
CA VAL A 26 -19.79 5.75 32.39
C VAL A 26 -20.33 6.23 31.05
N GLN A 27 -20.39 7.55 30.85
CA GLN A 27 -20.65 8.12 29.52
C GLN A 27 -19.38 8.01 28.69
N ASP A 28 -19.36 7.06 27.74
CA ASP A 28 -18.30 6.92 26.75
C ASP A 28 -18.45 8.04 25.70
N SER A 29 -17.97 9.22 26.08
CA SER A 29 -18.01 10.43 25.27
C SER A 29 -17.05 10.34 24.10
N GLY A 30 -17.54 9.82 22.97
CA GLY A 30 -17.09 10.29 21.65
C GLY A 30 -15.96 9.51 20.99
N ARG A 31 -16.22 8.26 20.59
CA ARG A 31 -15.69 7.75 19.31
C ARG A 31 -16.83 7.63 18.31
N ARG A 32 -17.21 8.75 17.70
CA ARG A 32 -17.83 8.67 16.37
C ARG A 32 -16.75 8.09 15.46
N ALA A 33 -16.81 6.79 15.20
CA ALA A 33 -16.20 6.22 14.01
C ALA A 33 -16.76 7.02 12.84
N ALA A 34 -15.98 7.98 12.35
CA ALA A 34 -16.21 8.54 11.04
C ALA A 34 -16.32 7.31 10.14
N ARG A 35 -17.47 7.12 9.50
CA ARG A 35 -17.57 6.18 8.38
C ARG A 35 -16.60 6.74 7.35
N LEU A 36 -15.34 6.29 7.43
CA LEU A 36 -14.42 6.39 6.33
C LEU A 36 -15.19 5.80 5.16
N ALA A 37 -15.42 6.62 4.14
CA ALA A 37 -15.88 6.10 2.87
C ALA A 37 -15.02 4.86 2.56
N PRO A 38 -15.61 3.75 2.05
CA PRO A 38 -14.80 2.61 1.67
C PRO A 38 -13.66 3.13 0.80
N PRO A 39 -12.41 2.71 1.07
CA PRO A 39 -11.29 3.18 0.28
C PRO A 39 -11.62 2.93 -1.20
N PRO A 40 -11.24 3.85 -2.10
CA PRO A 40 -11.52 3.68 -3.52
C PRO A 40 -11.10 2.27 -3.93
N VAL A 41 -12.04 1.53 -4.52
CA VAL A 41 -11.77 0.18 -5.00
C VAL A 41 -10.75 0.33 -6.13
N CYS A 42 -9.60 -0.33 -6.01
CA CYS A 42 -8.69 -0.41 -7.13
C CYS A 42 -9.37 -1.26 -8.21
N GLU A 43 -9.80 -0.61 -9.30
CA GLU A 43 -10.51 -1.25 -10.42
C GLU A 43 -9.58 -2.04 -11.35
N ASP A 44 -8.28 -2.08 -11.04
CA ASP A 44 -7.32 -2.83 -11.83
C ASP A 44 -7.63 -4.34 -11.76
N ALA A 45 -7.63 -5.01 -12.92
CA ALA A 45 -7.98 -6.41 -13.05
C ALA A 45 -7.05 -7.35 -12.24
N ARG A 46 -5.82 -6.90 -11.95
CA ARG A 46 -4.84 -7.63 -11.14
C ARG A 46 -5.12 -7.52 -9.65
N TRP A 47 -5.91 -6.54 -9.22
CA TRP A 47 -6.09 -6.21 -7.81
C TRP A 47 -6.50 -7.40 -6.93
N PRO A 48 -7.45 -8.28 -7.33
CA PRO A 48 -7.77 -9.47 -6.53
C PRO A 48 -6.57 -10.40 -6.32
N ALA A 49 -5.71 -10.57 -7.32
CA ALA A 49 -4.50 -11.39 -7.21
C ALA A 49 -3.45 -10.73 -6.31
N VAL A 50 -3.34 -9.39 -6.34
CA VAL A 50 -2.50 -8.63 -5.41
C VAL A 50 -2.94 -8.85 -3.97
N LEU A 51 -4.25 -8.71 -3.70
CA LEU A 51 -4.82 -8.94 -2.37
C LEU A 51 -4.52 -10.35 -1.86
N ALA A 52 -4.73 -11.37 -2.69
CA ALA A 52 -4.45 -12.76 -2.34
C ALA A 52 -2.96 -12.98 -2.02
N ALA A 53 -2.06 -12.42 -2.85
CA ALA A 53 -0.62 -12.56 -2.63
C ALA A 53 -0.14 -11.90 -1.34
N LEU A 54 -0.61 -10.69 -1.04
CA LEU A 54 -0.27 -10.00 0.20
C LEU A 54 -0.78 -10.75 1.44
N ALA A 55 -2.01 -11.28 1.37
CA ALA A 55 -2.57 -12.07 2.46
C ALA A 55 -1.80 -13.37 2.70
N GLU A 56 -1.43 -14.10 1.64
CA GLU A 56 -0.64 -15.32 1.74
C GLU A 56 0.74 -15.07 2.36
N LEU A 57 1.46 -14.04 1.91
CA LEU A 57 2.76 -13.66 2.49
C LEU A 57 2.61 -13.31 3.97
N ARG A 58 1.54 -12.59 4.33
CA ARG A 58 1.28 -12.23 5.72
C ARG A 58 0.93 -13.44 6.58
N HIS A 59 0.15 -14.39 6.07
CA HIS A 59 -0.16 -15.66 6.73
C HIS A 59 1.09 -16.53 6.93
N ALA A 60 2.05 -16.46 6.00
CA ALA A 60 3.38 -17.04 6.17
C ALA A 60 4.28 -16.27 7.17
N ASN A 61 3.68 -15.36 7.96
CA ASN A 61 4.32 -14.51 8.95
C ASN A 61 5.48 -13.66 8.41
N ARG A 62 5.41 -13.26 7.13
CA ARG A 62 6.31 -12.24 6.60
C ARG A 62 5.93 -10.87 7.16
N HIS A 63 6.95 -10.14 7.60
CA HIS A 63 6.83 -8.76 8.09
C HIS A 63 7.41 -7.74 7.11
N SER A 64 8.24 -8.20 6.17
CA SER A 64 8.79 -7.41 5.08
C SER A 64 8.33 -7.92 3.72
N ILE A 65 8.21 -6.99 2.76
CA ILE A 65 7.86 -7.29 1.37
C ILE A 65 8.54 -6.33 0.40
N ARG A 66 8.98 -6.87 -0.75
CA ARG A 66 9.43 -6.11 -1.93
C ARG A 66 8.43 -6.27 -3.08
N ILE A 67 7.91 -5.15 -3.60
CA ILE A 67 6.94 -5.12 -4.71
C ILE A 67 7.53 -4.33 -5.87
N LEU A 68 7.53 -4.94 -7.04
CA LEU A 68 8.00 -4.36 -8.29
C LEU A 68 6.81 -4.13 -9.22
N ASP A 69 6.74 -2.98 -9.89
CA ASP A 69 5.72 -2.69 -10.91
C ASP A 69 6.41 -2.24 -12.20
N MET A 70 6.40 -3.12 -13.21
CA MET A 70 7.00 -2.90 -14.52
C MET A 70 5.93 -2.43 -15.48
N ASP A 71 6.19 -1.28 -16.12
CA ASP A 71 5.19 -0.51 -16.90
C ASP A 71 4.14 0.12 -15.96
N CYS A 72 4.60 0.75 -14.88
CA CYS A 72 3.73 1.15 -13.76
C CYS A 72 2.78 2.32 -14.06
N GLY A 73 2.95 3.01 -15.19
CA GLY A 73 2.23 4.23 -15.53
C GLY A 73 2.35 5.30 -14.44
N ALA A 74 1.20 5.80 -13.96
CA ALA A 74 1.15 6.76 -12.86
C ALA A 74 1.26 6.11 -11.46
N GLY A 75 1.60 4.82 -11.39
CA GLY A 75 1.86 4.09 -10.14
C GLY A 75 0.61 3.78 -9.31
N SER A 76 -0.59 3.88 -9.89
CA SER A 76 -1.85 3.76 -9.14
C SER A 76 -1.94 2.41 -8.41
N VAL A 77 -1.65 1.31 -9.08
CA VAL A 77 -1.75 -0.04 -8.50
C VAL A 77 -0.68 -0.26 -7.44
N LEU A 78 0.58 0.09 -7.72
CA LEU A 78 1.67 -0.02 -6.75
C LEU A 78 1.35 0.77 -5.46
N LEU A 79 0.83 1.99 -5.58
CA LEU A 79 0.43 2.81 -4.44
C LEU A 79 -0.71 2.18 -3.62
N HIS A 80 -1.70 1.55 -4.28
CA HIS A 80 -2.75 0.82 -3.57
C HIS A 80 -2.19 -0.44 -2.88
N ALA A 81 -1.33 -1.19 -3.56
CA ALA A 81 -0.71 -2.40 -3.04
C ALA A 81 0.11 -2.12 -1.77
N VAL A 82 0.94 -1.07 -1.80
CA VAL A 82 1.75 -0.65 -0.66
C VAL A 82 0.89 -0.21 0.53
N ARG A 83 -0.15 0.59 0.29
CA ARG A 83 -1.10 0.98 1.35
C ARG A 83 -1.82 -0.23 1.95
N HIS A 84 -2.21 -1.19 1.11
CA HIS A 84 -2.88 -2.40 1.58
C HIS A 84 -1.93 -3.31 2.36
N ALA A 85 -0.70 -3.49 1.88
CA ALA A 85 0.34 -4.22 2.61
C ALA A 85 0.55 -3.60 4.01
N ARG A 86 0.61 -2.26 4.09
CA ARG A 86 0.72 -1.59 5.38
C ARG A 86 -0.48 -1.88 6.29
N ALA A 87 -1.70 -1.84 5.75
CA ALA A 87 -2.92 -2.16 6.48
C ALA A 87 -2.97 -3.63 6.97
N LEU A 88 -2.34 -4.57 6.24
CA LEU A 88 -2.18 -5.97 6.66
C LEU A 88 -1.10 -6.17 7.74
N GLY A 89 -0.37 -5.11 8.09
CA GLY A 89 0.62 -5.12 9.16
C GLY A 89 2.04 -5.48 8.71
N PHE A 90 2.38 -5.36 7.42
CA PHE A 90 3.78 -5.31 7.01
C PHE A 90 4.44 -4.08 7.62
N THR A 91 5.66 -4.24 8.14
CA THR A 91 6.43 -3.20 8.85
C THR A 91 7.66 -2.73 8.09
N ALA A 92 8.01 -3.41 6.99
CA ALA A 92 9.03 -2.98 6.04
C ALA A 92 8.55 -3.28 4.61
N ILE A 93 8.15 -2.25 3.88
CA ILE A 93 7.62 -2.35 2.53
C ILE A 93 8.55 -1.58 1.62
N GLU A 94 9.13 -2.26 0.65
CA GLU A 94 9.90 -1.65 -0.43
C GLU A 94 9.12 -1.79 -1.73
N ALA A 95 8.96 -0.70 -2.44
CA ALA A 95 8.23 -0.65 -3.69
C ALA A 95 9.00 0.13 -4.75
N ARG A 96 9.09 -0.42 -5.96
CA ARG A 96 9.73 0.21 -7.11
C ARG A 96 8.80 0.13 -8.31
N GLY A 97 8.50 1.29 -8.89
CA GLY A 97 7.76 1.40 -10.15
C GLY A 97 8.67 1.90 -11.28
N VAL A 98 8.63 1.23 -12.42
CA VAL A 98 9.42 1.57 -13.61
C VAL A 98 8.50 1.76 -14.80
N ASP A 99 8.71 2.83 -15.56
CA ASP A 99 7.96 3.13 -16.78
C ASP A 99 8.83 3.91 -17.78
N GLY A 100 8.60 3.72 -19.08
CA GLY A 100 9.34 4.40 -20.14
C GLY A 100 8.93 5.87 -20.37
N VAL A 101 7.81 6.32 -19.81
CA VAL A 101 7.22 7.64 -20.06
C VAL A 101 7.51 8.60 -18.89
N PRO A 102 8.41 9.60 -19.05
CA PRO A 102 8.81 10.50 -17.97
C PRO A 102 7.64 11.25 -17.31
N ALA A 103 6.64 11.64 -18.09
CA ALA A 103 5.48 12.36 -17.58
C ALA A 103 4.60 11.50 -16.65
N LEU A 104 4.51 10.19 -16.90
CA LEU A 104 3.80 9.24 -16.04
C LEU A 104 4.55 9.06 -14.72
N ILE A 105 5.88 8.87 -14.78
CA ILE A 105 6.74 8.80 -13.60
C ILE A 105 6.68 10.09 -12.77
N GLY A 106 6.64 11.26 -13.41
CA GLY A 106 6.45 12.54 -12.71
C GLY A 106 5.15 12.55 -11.90
N ARG A 107 4.04 12.06 -12.47
CA ARG A 107 2.76 11.92 -11.75
C ARG A 107 2.84 10.88 -10.64
N ALA A 108 3.47 9.74 -10.88
CA ALA A 108 3.63 8.69 -9.87
C ALA A 108 4.40 9.19 -8.64
N ARG A 109 5.52 9.90 -8.86
CA ARG A 109 6.30 10.55 -7.78
C ARG A 109 5.49 11.58 -7.01
N ALA A 110 4.73 12.42 -7.71
CA ALA A 110 3.85 13.40 -7.06
C ALA A 110 2.78 12.73 -6.19
N ALA A 111 2.18 11.64 -6.66
CA ALA A 111 1.21 10.85 -5.89
C ALA A 111 1.86 10.14 -4.68
N ALA A 112 3.09 9.67 -4.83
CA ALA A 112 3.87 9.03 -3.79
C ALA A 112 4.32 10.00 -2.68
N ALA A 113 4.52 11.29 -2.99
CA ALA A 113 4.91 12.29 -2.01
C ALA A 113 3.90 12.46 -0.87
N ALA A 114 2.63 12.10 -1.10
CA ALA A 114 1.59 12.09 -0.07
C ALA A 114 1.65 10.85 0.86
N LEU A 115 2.48 9.86 0.54
CA LEU A 115 2.62 8.62 1.30
C LEU A 115 3.81 8.74 2.27
N ILE A 116 3.56 9.39 3.41
CA ILE A 116 4.55 9.55 4.49
C ILE A 116 4.29 8.49 5.56
N ASP A 117 4.97 7.34 5.44
CA ASP A 117 4.98 6.28 6.45
C ASP A 117 6.40 5.70 6.55
N PRO A 118 7.06 5.70 7.74
CA PRO A 118 8.41 5.16 7.91
C PRO A 118 8.56 3.69 7.54
N ALA A 119 7.48 2.91 7.54
CA ALA A 119 7.50 1.51 7.14
C ALA A 119 7.54 1.33 5.62
N ILE A 120 7.41 2.40 4.84
CA ILE A 120 7.25 2.36 3.39
C ILE A 120 8.40 3.12 2.71
N GLY A 121 9.25 2.38 2.02
CA GLY A 121 10.14 2.91 0.99
C GLY A 121 9.50 2.71 -0.38
N ILE A 122 9.21 3.79 -1.10
CA ILE A 122 8.68 3.72 -2.46
C ILE A 122 9.48 4.62 -3.40
N SER A 123 9.81 4.10 -4.58
CA SER A 123 10.51 4.83 -5.62
C SER A 123 9.87 4.60 -6.99
N PHE A 124 10.01 5.62 -7.85
CA PHE A 124 9.56 5.57 -9.23
C PHE A 124 10.67 6.10 -10.12
N GLU A 125 10.94 5.42 -11.22
CA GLU A 125 12.02 5.77 -12.15
C GLU A 125 11.60 5.61 -13.60
N THR A 126 12.22 6.45 -14.44
CA THR A 126 12.14 6.28 -15.88
C THR A 126 13.34 5.46 -16.32
N ALA A 127 13.11 4.26 -16.83
CA ALA A 127 14.16 3.37 -17.29
C ALA A 127 13.65 2.44 -18.40
N ASP A 128 14.59 1.82 -19.10
CA ASP A 128 14.31 0.68 -19.97
C ASP A 128 13.89 -0.53 -19.12
N LEU A 129 12.76 -1.15 -19.47
CA LEU A 129 12.16 -2.22 -18.69
C LEU A 129 13.05 -3.46 -18.62
N MET A 130 13.74 -3.82 -19.71
CA MET A 130 14.61 -4.99 -19.73
C MET A 130 15.82 -4.80 -18.83
N THR A 131 16.43 -3.62 -18.88
CA THR A 131 17.54 -3.26 -17.99
C THR A 131 17.10 -3.31 -16.53
N ALA A 132 15.91 -2.77 -16.21
CA ALA A 132 15.39 -2.78 -14.86
C ALA A 132 15.08 -4.20 -14.35
N LEU A 133 14.51 -5.07 -15.20
CA LEU A 133 14.25 -6.48 -14.86
C LEU A 133 15.54 -7.26 -14.59
N VAL A 134 16.57 -7.07 -15.44
CA VAL A 134 17.87 -7.74 -15.27
C VAL A 134 18.54 -7.32 -13.95
N ALA A 135 18.38 -6.05 -13.54
CA ALA A 135 18.95 -5.56 -12.29
C ALA A 135 18.37 -6.24 -11.03
N GLU A 136 17.18 -6.85 -11.12
CA GLU A 136 16.53 -7.54 -9.99
C GLU A 136 16.88 -9.03 -9.93
N HIS A 137 17.72 -9.55 -10.84
CA HIS A 137 18.08 -10.97 -10.91
C HIS A 137 18.71 -11.49 -9.60
N ASP A 138 19.66 -10.74 -9.04
CA ASP A 138 20.41 -11.15 -7.84
C ASP A 138 19.56 -11.06 -6.57
N PHE A 139 18.57 -10.17 -6.57
CA PHE A 139 17.66 -9.95 -5.46
C PHE A 139 16.22 -9.85 -5.97
N PRO A 140 15.57 -10.98 -6.26
CA PRO A 140 14.21 -10.98 -6.78
C PRO A 140 13.22 -10.35 -5.78
N ALA A 141 12.21 -9.66 -6.31
CA ALA A 141 11.10 -9.14 -5.51
C ALA A 141 10.17 -10.27 -5.05
N ASP A 142 9.39 -10.04 -3.98
CA ASP A 142 8.36 -11.01 -3.58
C ASP A 142 7.21 -11.02 -4.61
N ILE A 143 6.85 -9.86 -5.14
CA ILE A 143 5.78 -9.67 -6.13
C ILE A 143 6.26 -8.76 -7.27
N LEU A 144 6.04 -9.17 -8.51
CA LEU A 144 6.11 -8.35 -9.70
C LEU A 144 4.71 -8.15 -10.29
N LEU A 145 4.30 -6.89 -10.45
CA LEU A 145 3.14 -6.46 -11.21
C LEU A 145 3.58 -6.10 -12.62
N TRP A 146 2.85 -6.55 -13.64
CA TRP A 146 3.18 -6.19 -15.02
C TRP A 146 1.96 -6.24 -15.94
N HIS A 147 1.79 -5.19 -16.75
CA HIS A 147 0.78 -5.08 -17.81
C HIS A 147 1.13 -5.77 -19.14
N GLY A 148 2.13 -6.64 -19.21
CA GLY A 148 2.83 -7.04 -20.45
C GLY A 148 2.03 -7.75 -21.55
N HIS A 149 1.03 -7.09 -22.11
CA HIS A 149 0.13 -7.60 -23.13
C HIS A 149 0.34 -6.99 -24.52
N ALA A 150 1.28 -6.06 -24.69
CA ALA A 150 1.60 -5.50 -26.00
C ALA A 150 3.00 -5.94 -26.46
N ALA A 151 3.06 -7.08 -27.14
CA ALA A 151 4.12 -7.47 -28.09
C ALA A 151 5.52 -7.94 -27.58
N GLY A 152 5.77 -8.09 -26.28
CA GLY A 152 7.12 -8.39 -25.77
C GLY A 152 7.34 -9.73 -25.04
N ILE A 153 6.34 -10.26 -24.33
CA ILE A 153 6.54 -11.38 -23.39
C ILE A 153 6.87 -12.70 -24.09
N GLU A 154 6.55 -12.89 -25.37
CA GLU A 154 6.89 -14.13 -26.07
C GLU A 154 8.38 -14.29 -26.38
N GLN A 155 9.17 -13.22 -26.27
CA GLN A 155 10.60 -13.31 -26.48
C GLN A 155 11.25 -14.05 -25.29
N PRO A 156 11.98 -15.17 -25.52
CA PRO A 156 12.53 -15.99 -24.43
C PRO A 156 13.42 -15.22 -23.45
N VAL A 157 14.09 -14.16 -23.90
CA VAL A 157 14.91 -13.28 -23.06
C VAL A 157 14.06 -12.49 -22.07
N VAL A 158 12.90 -11.99 -22.51
CA VAL A 158 11.96 -11.24 -21.67
C VAL A 158 11.40 -12.19 -20.62
N VAL A 159 10.88 -13.37 -21.02
CA VAL A 159 10.35 -14.39 -20.09
C VAL A 159 11.34 -14.72 -18.97
N ARG A 160 12.61 -14.95 -19.33
CA ARG A 160 13.65 -15.27 -18.35
C ARG A 160 13.92 -14.11 -17.40
N ALA A 161 13.99 -12.89 -17.91
CA ALA A 161 14.17 -11.71 -17.08
C ALA A 161 12.99 -11.51 -16.10
N VAL A 162 11.75 -11.70 -16.57
CA VAL A 162 10.55 -11.66 -15.71
C VAL A 162 10.63 -12.69 -14.59
N ALA A 163 10.91 -13.94 -14.95
CA ALA A 163 10.93 -15.06 -14.02
C ALA A 163 12.06 -14.94 -12.99
N ALA A 164 13.15 -14.29 -13.36
CA ALA A 164 14.25 -14.01 -12.44
C ALA A 164 13.95 -12.82 -11.51
N ALA A 165 13.18 -11.83 -11.95
CA ALA A 165 12.98 -10.59 -11.20
C ALA A 165 12.05 -10.73 -9.99
N ALA A 166 11.23 -11.78 -9.88
CA ALA A 166 10.35 -11.97 -8.73
C ALA A 166 9.92 -13.42 -8.48
N HIS A 167 9.56 -13.70 -7.22
CA HIS A 167 8.98 -15.00 -6.81
C HIS A 167 7.55 -15.20 -7.29
N ARG A 168 6.79 -14.12 -7.45
CA ARG A 168 5.42 -14.16 -7.95
C ARG A 168 5.19 -13.07 -8.97
N ILE A 169 4.64 -13.44 -10.11
CA ILE A 169 4.31 -12.50 -11.19
C ILE A 169 2.79 -12.41 -11.28
N ILE A 170 2.28 -11.18 -11.28
CA ILE A 170 0.86 -10.87 -11.42
C ILE A 170 0.71 -10.02 -12.68
N THR A 171 0.19 -10.66 -13.72
CA THR A 171 -0.13 -9.98 -14.99
C THR A 171 -1.61 -9.72 -15.11
N ASP A 172 -1.99 -8.86 -16.05
CA ASP A 172 -3.37 -8.78 -16.50
C ASP A 172 -3.85 -10.19 -16.87
N ALA A 173 -5.00 -10.60 -16.33
CA ALA A 173 -5.60 -11.86 -16.74
C ALA A 173 -5.94 -11.76 -18.23
N PRO A 174 -5.70 -12.80 -19.05
CA PRO A 174 -6.27 -12.82 -20.38
C PRO A 174 -7.78 -12.66 -20.22
N ALA A 175 -8.38 -11.72 -20.98
CA ALA A 175 -9.81 -11.51 -20.97
C ALA A 175 -10.49 -12.88 -21.08
N ARG A 176 -11.26 -13.29 -20.06
CA ARG A 176 -11.98 -14.56 -20.10
C ARG A 176 -12.91 -14.49 -21.30
N CYS A 177 -12.59 -15.23 -22.36
CA CYS A 177 -13.53 -15.44 -23.44
C CYS A 177 -14.72 -16.16 -22.82
N GLY A 178 -15.84 -15.46 -22.67
CA GLY A 178 -17.02 -15.98 -21.99
C GLY A 178 -17.46 -17.28 -22.65
N ALA A 179 -17.50 -18.36 -21.88
CA ALA A 179 -18.34 -19.50 -22.20
C ALA A 179 -19.79 -18.98 -22.17
N ARG A 180 -20.40 -18.88 -23.35
CA ARG A 180 -21.85 -18.79 -23.50
C ARG A 180 -22.44 -20.19 -23.46
#